data_AF-X0VUY0-F1
#
_entry.id   AF-X0VUY0-F1
#
_cell.length_a   1.000
_cell.length_b   1.000
_cell.length_c   1.000
_cell.angle_alpha   90.00
_cell.angle_beta   90.00
_cell.angle_gamma   90.00
#
_symmetry.space_group_name_H-M   'P 1'
#
loop_
_entity.id
_entity.type
_entity.pdbx_description
1 polymer ?
#
loop_
_entity_poly.entity_id
_entity_poly.type
_entity_poly.pdbx_seq_one_letter_code
_entity_poly.pdbx_strand_id
1 'polypeptide(L)'
;DYIIPGIGKIQNNVTFLLEENRKFIESDMIGNNHEMGRELVWREYPTDQRGTIFSYFWDSTALEVDEDGQFILDEDGQPIKPTDIDKIHTWIGELGNNKTRNSAGQPDNSRKQSNIVLIVKGDVVRRYPDMIVYAFRVDDKLTRATVDDLDFENVINPIFRAQLGTDILCMGFPITQEQLKTTPDYYFVLQEQQDLPVFGADVRCEGTDLCWDDINAEENQYLKEFPADILGPELGGQVTSSSIANKTYQLPVRIFMHASLMF
;
A
#
# COMPACT_ATOMS: atom_id res chain seq x y z
N ASP A 1 -20.03 -2.94 6.79
CA ASP A 1 -21.08 -2.98 5.75
C ASP A 1 -21.33 -1.68 5.02
N TYR A 2 -21.19 -0.50 5.65
CA TYR A 2 -21.47 0.78 4.96
C TYR A 2 -20.39 1.21 3.94
N ILE A 3 -19.12 0.92 4.19
CA ILE A 3 -18.00 1.31 3.30
C ILE A 3 -17.70 0.21 2.27
N ILE A 4 -17.64 -1.05 2.72
CA ILE A 4 -17.49 -2.23 1.86
C ILE A 4 -18.69 -3.15 2.08
N PRO A 5 -19.49 -3.42 1.06
CA PRO A 5 -20.68 -4.25 1.19
C PRO A 5 -20.27 -5.71 1.46
N GLY A 6 -20.89 -6.33 2.47
CA GLY A 6 -20.70 -7.76 2.75
C GLY A 6 -19.35 -8.13 3.36
N ILE A 7 -18.53 -7.17 3.80
CA ILE A 7 -17.20 -7.40 4.41
C ILE A 7 -17.25 -8.35 5.62
N GLY A 8 -18.37 -8.36 6.36
CA GLY A 8 -18.58 -9.28 7.49
C GLY A 8 -18.77 -10.75 7.07
N LYS A 9 -19.17 -11.02 5.83
CA LYS A 9 -19.43 -12.39 5.32
C LYS A 9 -18.21 -13.03 4.67
N ILE A 10 -17.17 -12.25 4.40
CA ILE A 10 -15.95 -12.73 3.77
C ILE A 10 -15.16 -13.57 4.78
N GLN A 11 -14.60 -14.69 4.33
CA GLN A 11 -13.77 -15.56 5.16
C GLN A 11 -12.49 -14.83 5.62
N ASN A 12 -11.88 -15.30 6.70
CA ASN A 12 -10.58 -14.77 7.12
C ASN A 12 -9.44 -15.33 6.25
N ASN A 13 -8.32 -14.61 6.21
CA ASN A 13 -7.11 -14.95 5.48
C ASN A 13 -7.30 -14.98 3.96
N VAL A 14 -7.92 -13.91 3.44
CA VAL A 14 -8.15 -13.70 2.02
C VAL A 14 -7.73 -12.30 1.60
N THR A 15 -7.28 -12.20 0.36
CA THR A 15 -6.96 -10.94 -0.32
C THR A 15 -7.74 -10.85 -1.61
N PHE A 16 -8.34 -9.70 -1.88
CA PHE A 16 -9.08 -9.48 -3.12
C PHE A 16 -9.00 -8.01 -3.55
N LEU A 17 -9.20 -7.77 -4.84
CA LEU A 17 -9.18 -6.44 -5.44
C LEU A 17 -10.61 -5.99 -5.70
N LEU A 18 -10.92 -4.76 -5.30
CA LEU A 18 -12.17 -4.09 -5.64
C LEU A 18 -11.90 -2.84 -6.46
N GLU A 19 -12.88 -2.47 -7.28
CA GLU A 19 -12.88 -1.18 -7.95
C GLU A 19 -13.61 -0.15 -7.08
N GLU A 20 -13.02 1.03 -6.93
CA GLU A 20 -13.63 2.14 -6.21
C GLU A 20 -14.90 2.63 -6.93
N ASN A 21 -16.02 2.67 -6.21
CA ASN A 21 -17.25 3.26 -6.73
C ASN A 21 -17.24 4.79 -6.55
N ARG A 22 -16.65 5.49 -7.54
CA ARG A 22 -16.60 6.96 -7.52
C ARG A 22 -17.97 7.63 -7.50
N LYS A 23 -18.99 7.04 -8.12
CA LYS A 23 -20.37 7.58 -8.07
C LYS A 23 -20.90 7.62 -6.64
N PHE A 24 -20.64 6.56 -5.88
CA PHE A 24 -21.01 6.49 -4.47
C PHE A 24 -20.30 7.57 -3.66
N ILE A 25 -18.97 7.68 -3.78
CA ILE A 25 -18.17 8.65 -3.03
C ILE A 25 -18.62 10.08 -3.33
N GLU A 26 -18.76 10.44 -4.61
CA GLU A 26 -19.25 11.77 -4.99
C GLU A 26 -20.66 12.04 -4.43
N SER A 27 -21.57 11.05 -4.46
CA SER A 27 -22.92 11.22 -3.95
C SER A 27 -22.98 11.40 -2.43
N ASP A 28 -22.17 10.64 -1.68
CA ASP A 28 -22.08 10.73 -0.23
C ASP A 28 -21.47 12.07 0.20
N MET A 29 -20.39 12.48 -0.46
CA MET A 29 -19.75 13.77 -0.21
C MET A 29 -20.65 14.95 -0.54
N ILE A 30 -21.43 14.91 -1.63
CA ILE A 30 -22.44 15.95 -1.89
C ILE A 30 -23.45 16.02 -0.75
N GLY A 31 -23.99 14.89 -0.30
CA GLY A 31 -24.99 14.85 0.77
C GLY A 31 -24.46 15.49 2.05
N ASN A 32 -23.24 15.11 2.46
CA ASN A 32 -22.60 15.65 3.66
C ASN A 32 -22.30 17.15 3.54
N ASN A 33 -21.78 17.60 2.40
CA ASN A 33 -21.53 19.02 2.15
C ASN A 33 -22.83 19.83 2.09
N HIS A 34 -23.90 19.28 1.52
CA HIS A 34 -25.20 19.95 1.44
C HIS A 34 -25.81 20.20 2.82
N GLU A 35 -25.86 19.18 3.68
CA GLU A 35 -26.42 19.32 5.02
C GLU A 35 -25.57 20.23 5.90
N MET A 36 -24.24 20.13 5.80
CA MET A 36 -23.35 21.04 6.53
C MET A 36 -23.48 22.49 6.04
N GLY A 37 -23.61 22.71 4.72
CA GLY A 37 -23.88 24.02 4.15
C GLY A 37 -25.20 24.63 4.67
N ARG A 38 -26.26 23.82 4.79
CA ARG A 38 -27.55 24.24 5.36
C ARG A 38 -27.43 24.61 6.83
N GLU A 39 -26.69 23.83 7.62
CA GLU A 39 -26.46 24.13 9.03
C GLU A 39 -25.68 25.44 9.23
N LEU A 40 -24.66 25.70 8.40
CA LEU A 40 -23.90 26.96 8.46
C LEU A 40 -24.79 28.18 8.15
N VAL A 41 -25.67 28.06 7.16
CA VAL A 41 -26.65 29.12 6.84
C VAL A 41 -27.63 29.30 7.99
N TRP A 42 -28.12 28.22 8.59
CA TRP A 42 -29.03 28.28 9.74
C TRP A 42 -28.40 28.97 10.96
N ARG A 43 -27.08 28.83 11.14
CA ARG A 43 -26.31 29.53 12.18
C ARG A 43 -25.87 30.95 11.81
N GLU A 44 -26.38 31.48 10.70
CA GLU A 44 -26.06 32.83 10.20
C GLU A 44 -24.55 33.04 9.93
N TYR A 45 -23.82 31.98 9.61
CA TYR A 45 -22.40 32.10 9.25
C TYR A 45 -22.27 32.83 7.91
N PRO A 46 -21.32 33.78 7.76
CA PRO A 46 -21.11 34.47 6.49
C PRO A 46 -20.48 33.50 5.49
N THR A 47 -21.32 32.87 4.65
CA THR A 47 -20.89 31.93 3.62
C THR A 47 -21.46 32.32 2.25
N ASP A 48 -20.68 32.09 1.19
CA ASP A 48 -21.11 32.24 -0.20
C ASP A 48 -21.81 30.98 -0.75
N GLN A 49 -21.94 29.93 0.07
CA GLN A 49 -22.52 28.62 -0.26
C GLN A 49 -21.83 27.85 -1.40
N ARG A 50 -20.64 28.28 -1.84
CA ARG A 50 -19.87 27.61 -2.90
C ARG A 50 -18.75 26.72 -2.35
N GLY A 51 -18.42 26.88 -1.07
CA GLY A 51 -17.38 26.11 -0.39
C GLY A 51 -17.65 24.61 -0.40
N THR A 52 -16.59 23.83 -0.56
CA THR A 52 -16.59 22.37 -0.29
C THR A 52 -15.89 22.19 1.04
N ILE A 53 -16.66 21.73 2.03
CA ILE A 53 -16.27 21.61 3.43
C ILE A 53 -15.61 20.25 3.68
N PHE A 54 -16.19 19.19 3.11
CA PHE A 54 -15.63 17.84 3.15
C PHE A 54 -15.14 17.46 1.76
N SER A 55 -13.82 17.32 1.62
CA SER A 55 -13.16 17.00 0.34
C SER A 55 -12.39 15.68 0.35
N TYR A 56 -12.28 15.03 1.52
CA TYR A 56 -11.56 13.77 1.73
C TYR A 56 -12.56 12.72 2.22
N PHE A 57 -12.68 11.63 1.47
CA PHE A 57 -13.42 10.44 1.86
C PHE A 57 -12.46 9.41 2.49
N TRP A 58 -11.32 9.22 1.84
CA TRP A 58 -10.18 8.46 2.32
C TRP A 58 -9.11 9.41 2.86
N ASP A 59 -8.34 8.95 3.84
CA ASP A 59 -7.13 9.65 4.26
C ASP A 59 -6.00 9.35 3.27
N SER A 60 -5.67 10.34 2.43
CA SER A 60 -4.62 10.16 1.44
C SER A 60 -3.26 10.07 2.11
N THR A 61 -2.47 9.10 1.65
CA THR A 61 -1.04 8.96 1.97
C THR A 61 -0.14 9.62 0.93
N ALA A 62 -0.71 10.02 -0.21
CA ALA A 62 0.00 10.73 -1.26
C ALA A 62 0.10 12.24 -0.94
N LEU A 63 1.08 12.89 -1.55
CA LEU A 63 1.26 14.34 -1.52
C LEU A 63 1.02 14.87 -2.93
N GLU A 64 0.36 16.02 -3.04
CA GLU A 64 0.19 16.65 -4.34
C GLU A 64 1.50 17.21 -4.86
N VAL A 65 1.72 17.00 -6.15
CA VAL A 65 2.86 17.53 -6.90
C VAL A 65 2.37 18.34 -8.10
N ASP A 66 3.14 19.34 -8.49
CA ASP A 66 2.90 20.11 -9.71
C ASP A 66 3.38 19.38 -10.98
N GLU A 67 3.25 20.03 -12.14
CA GLU A 67 3.68 19.47 -13.44
C GLU A 67 5.20 19.25 -13.51
N ASP A 68 5.97 19.97 -12.70
CA ASP A 68 7.42 19.88 -12.60
C ASP A 68 7.88 18.88 -11.51
N GLY A 69 6.93 18.21 -10.84
CA GLY A 69 7.18 17.22 -9.78
C GLY A 69 7.52 17.80 -8.42
N GLN A 70 7.29 19.09 -8.18
CA GLN A 70 7.50 19.75 -6.89
C GLN A 70 6.24 19.66 -6.02
N PHE A 71 6.42 19.51 -4.71
CA PHE A 71 5.29 19.47 -3.78
C PHE A 71 4.53 20.79 -3.77
N ILE A 72 3.20 20.70 -3.89
CA ILE A 72 2.33 21.87 -3.70
C ILE A 72 2.19 22.12 -2.21
N LEU A 73 2.48 23.35 -1.77
CA LEU A 73 2.48 23.73 -0.35
C LEU A 73 1.22 24.54 0.00
N ASP A 74 0.75 24.38 1.23
CA ASP A 74 -0.28 25.24 1.83
C ASP A 74 0.29 26.60 2.29
N GLU A 75 -0.57 27.43 2.88
CA GLU A 75 -0.20 28.74 3.40
C GLU A 75 0.87 28.67 4.52
N ASP A 76 0.95 27.53 5.22
CA ASP A 76 1.92 27.25 6.29
C ASP A 76 3.20 26.58 5.78
N GLY A 77 3.30 26.34 4.47
CA GLY A 77 4.46 25.71 3.82
C GLY A 77 4.50 24.17 3.93
N GLN A 78 3.40 23.52 4.30
CA GLN A 78 3.28 22.06 4.35
C GLN A 78 2.75 21.50 3.02
N PRO A 79 3.23 20.34 2.56
CA PRO A 79 2.69 19.68 1.38
C PRO A 79 1.21 19.33 1.54
N ILE A 80 0.39 19.69 0.54
CA ILE A 80 -1.04 19.38 0.56
C ILE A 80 -1.31 17.96 0.09
N LYS A 81 -2.35 17.34 0.66
CA LYS A 81 -2.83 16.02 0.26
C LYS A 81 -3.86 16.13 -0.87
N PRO A 82 -3.85 15.22 -1.86
CA PRO A 82 -4.84 15.24 -2.92
C PRO A 82 -6.23 14.98 -2.39
N THR A 83 -7.20 15.79 -2.80
CA THR A 83 -8.60 15.62 -2.41
C THR A 83 -9.23 14.45 -3.16
N ASP A 84 -10.21 13.80 -2.52
CA ASP A 84 -11.00 12.76 -3.17
C ASP A 84 -11.98 13.33 -4.18
N ILE A 85 -12.52 14.50 -3.85
CA ILE A 85 -13.42 15.25 -4.72
C ILE A 85 -12.89 16.65 -4.99
N ASP A 86 -13.20 17.16 -6.17
CA ASP A 86 -12.94 18.56 -6.52
C ASP A 86 -14.04 19.47 -5.95
N LYS A 87 -13.82 20.78 -6.02
CA LYS A 87 -14.77 21.79 -5.56
C LYS A 87 -16.15 21.57 -6.20
N ILE A 88 -17.17 21.27 -5.39
CA ILE A 88 -18.51 20.87 -5.86
C ILE A 88 -19.13 21.91 -6.80
N HIS A 89 -18.87 23.20 -6.57
CA HIS A 89 -19.42 24.27 -7.41
C HIS A 89 -18.84 24.33 -8.84
N THR A 90 -17.76 23.58 -9.12
CA THR A 90 -17.17 23.49 -10.47
C THR A 90 -17.58 22.22 -11.20
N TRP A 91 -18.43 21.37 -10.59
CA TRP A 91 -18.86 20.12 -11.20
C TRP A 91 -19.82 20.39 -12.36
N ILE A 92 -19.57 19.73 -13.50
CA ILE A 92 -20.35 19.87 -14.74
C ILE A 92 -20.82 18.49 -15.24
N GLY A 93 -20.15 17.41 -14.82
CA GLY A 93 -20.40 16.05 -15.31
C GLY A 93 -21.42 15.28 -14.49
N GLU A 94 -21.78 14.09 -14.99
CA GLU A 94 -22.48 13.09 -14.19
C GLU A 94 -21.61 12.65 -13.01
N LEU A 95 -22.26 12.16 -11.94
CA LEU A 95 -21.57 11.60 -10.80
C LEU A 95 -20.56 10.52 -11.23
N GLY A 96 -19.41 10.54 -10.58
CA GLY A 96 -18.24 9.69 -10.81
C GLY A 96 -17.26 10.20 -11.86
N ASN A 97 -17.55 11.34 -12.51
CA ASN A 97 -16.72 11.92 -13.58
C ASN A 97 -16.30 13.37 -13.29
N ASN A 98 -16.43 13.84 -12.04
CA ASN A 98 -16.18 15.24 -11.70
C ASN A 98 -14.75 15.50 -11.22
N LYS A 99 -13.96 14.45 -11.01
CA LYS A 99 -12.54 14.58 -10.65
C LYS A 99 -11.70 14.97 -11.87
N THR A 100 -10.89 16.02 -11.72
CA THR A 100 -10.00 16.59 -12.75
C THR A 100 -8.53 16.25 -12.55
N ARG A 101 -8.19 15.70 -11.38
CA ARG A 101 -6.85 15.24 -11.03
C ARG A 101 -6.88 13.76 -10.70
N ASN A 102 -5.82 13.04 -11.07
CA ASN A 102 -5.63 11.67 -10.64
C ASN A 102 -5.39 11.58 -9.13
N SER A 103 -5.48 10.36 -8.60
CA SER A 103 -5.31 10.10 -7.17
C SER A 103 -3.87 10.32 -6.67
N ALA A 104 -2.92 10.56 -7.57
CA ALA A 104 -1.56 10.99 -7.28
C ALA A 104 -1.38 12.53 -7.36
N GLY A 105 -2.46 13.29 -7.56
CA GLY A 105 -2.46 14.76 -7.59
C GLY A 105 -2.15 15.39 -8.95
N GLN A 106 -1.89 14.61 -9.99
CA GLN A 106 -1.55 15.11 -11.32
C GLN A 106 -2.81 15.41 -12.15
N PRO A 107 -2.79 16.43 -13.03
CA PRO A 107 -3.91 16.70 -13.92
C PRO A 107 -4.15 15.51 -14.85
N ASP A 108 -5.39 15.03 -14.92
CA ASP A 108 -5.76 13.95 -15.83
C ASP A 108 -7.09 14.26 -16.52
N ASN A 109 -7.06 14.19 -17.85
CA ASN A 109 -8.21 14.42 -18.70
C ASN A 109 -9.09 13.17 -18.84
N SER A 110 -8.64 12.02 -18.34
CA SER A 110 -9.40 10.78 -18.30
C SER A 110 -10.49 10.87 -17.22
N ARG A 111 -11.70 11.30 -17.62
CA ARG A 111 -12.85 11.45 -16.71
C ARG A 111 -13.34 10.14 -16.05
N LYS A 112 -12.72 9.00 -16.37
CA LYS A 112 -13.02 7.67 -15.81
C LYS A 112 -11.81 7.15 -15.07
N GLN A 113 -11.65 7.59 -13.84
CA GLN A 113 -10.64 7.04 -12.94
C GLN A 113 -11.32 6.25 -11.85
N SER A 114 -11.20 4.94 -11.95
CA SER A 114 -11.50 4.04 -10.85
C SER A 114 -10.19 3.57 -10.26
N ASN A 115 -9.94 3.87 -9.00
CA ASN A 115 -8.81 3.29 -8.29
C ASN A 115 -9.12 1.84 -7.94
N ILE A 116 -8.10 0.99 -7.93
CA ILE A 116 -8.19 -0.35 -7.38
C ILE A 116 -7.89 -0.28 -5.89
N VAL A 117 -8.71 -0.97 -5.10
CA VAL A 117 -8.57 -1.10 -3.66
C VAL A 117 -8.23 -2.55 -3.34
N LEU A 118 -7.03 -2.78 -2.82
CA LEU A 118 -6.63 -4.05 -2.25
C LEU A 118 -7.22 -4.18 -0.85
N ILE A 119 -7.95 -5.25 -0.62
CA ILE A 119 -8.44 -5.61 0.71
C ILE A 119 -7.68 -6.84 1.19
N VAL A 120 -7.02 -6.69 2.33
CA VAL A 120 -6.39 -7.78 3.06
C VAL A 120 -7.23 -8.04 4.31
N LYS A 121 -7.85 -9.21 4.39
CA LYS A 121 -8.60 -9.64 5.58
C LYS A 121 -7.96 -10.87 6.19
N GLY A 122 -7.53 -10.80 7.44
CA GLY A 122 -7.00 -11.97 8.14
C GLY A 122 -6.14 -11.67 9.35
N ASP A 123 -5.56 -12.73 9.90
CA ASP A 123 -4.73 -12.67 11.09
C ASP A 123 -3.40 -11.96 10.83
N VAL A 124 -2.96 -11.88 9.56
CA VAL A 124 -1.78 -11.12 9.15
C VAL A 124 -1.91 -9.63 9.50
N VAL A 125 -3.10 -9.04 9.32
CA VAL A 125 -3.37 -7.63 9.65
C VAL A 125 -3.37 -7.42 11.16
N ARG A 126 -3.83 -8.40 11.94
CA ARG A 126 -3.80 -8.34 13.41
C ARG A 126 -2.38 -8.42 13.94
N ARG A 127 -1.56 -9.29 13.36
CA ARG A 127 -0.18 -9.56 13.81
C ARG A 127 0.79 -8.49 13.35
N TYR A 128 0.60 -7.98 12.12
CA TYR A 128 1.44 -6.98 11.48
C TYR A 128 0.57 -5.82 10.97
N PRO A 129 -0.01 -5.02 11.87
CA PRO A 129 -0.87 -3.90 11.46
C PRO A 129 -0.12 -2.91 10.57
N ASP A 130 1.16 -2.67 10.87
CA ASP A 130 2.02 -1.72 10.16
C ASP A 130 2.84 -2.37 9.03
N MET A 131 2.35 -3.46 8.45
CA MET A 131 2.99 -4.02 7.25
C MET A 131 3.03 -3.01 6.10
N ILE A 132 4.13 -3.04 5.35
CA ILE A 132 4.32 -2.22 4.16
C ILE A 132 3.59 -2.90 3.01
N VAL A 133 2.75 -2.15 2.30
CA VAL A 133 1.97 -2.66 1.17
C VAL A 133 2.16 -1.75 -0.03
N TYR A 134 2.60 -2.31 -1.16
CA TYR A 134 2.78 -1.61 -2.42
C TYR A 134 2.42 -2.49 -3.61
N ALA A 135 2.19 -1.88 -4.76
CA ALA A 135 2.12 -2.58 -6.04
C ALA A 135 3.49 -2.53 -6.73
N PHE A 136 3.81 -3.57 -7.49
CA PHE A 136 5.03 -3.68 -8.26
C PHE A 136 4.69 -4.05 -9.70
N ARG A 137 5.13 -3.22 -10.63
CA ARG A 137 4.90 -3.38 -12.07
C ARG A 137 6.03 -4.22 -12.67
N VAL A 138 5.67 -5.27 -13.42
CA VAL A 138 6.62 -6.18 -14.06
C VAL A 138 6.34 -6.23 -15.55
N ASP A 139 7.27 -5.73 -16.35
CA ASP A 139 7.11 -5.70 -17.82
C ASP A 139 7.19 -7.10 -18.46
N ASP A 140 8.02 -7.98 -17.89
CA ASP A 140 8.21 -9.36 -18.35
C ASP A 140 7.71 -10.39 -17.31
N LYS A 141 8.63 -11.14 -16.69
CA LYS A 141 8.34 -12.15 -15.68
C LYS A 141 9.00 -11.79 -14.38
N LEU A 142 8.30 -12.03 -13.28
CA LEU A 142 8.89 -11.93 -11.95
C LEU A 142 9.99 -13.00 -11.82
N THR A 143 11.24 -12.56 -11.67
CA THR A 143 12.38 -13.44 -11.38
C THR A 143 12.96 -13.10 -10.01
N ARG A 144 13.76 -14.01 -9.44
CA ARG A 144 14.43 -13.75 -8.14
C ARG A 144 15.34 -12.52 -8.21
N ALA A 145 16.01 -12.30 -9.34
CA ALA A 145 16.80 -11.09 -9.58
C ALA A 145 15.97 -9.80 -9.55
N THR A 146 14.72 -9.85 -10.05
CA THR A 146 13.77 -8.72 -9.98
C THR A 146 13.36 -8.40 -8.54
N VAL A 147 13.37 -9.39 -7.65
CA VAL A 147 13.03 -9.22 -6.22
C VAL A 147 14.22 -8.67 -5.42
N ASP A 148 15.43 -9.08 -5.78
CA ASP A 148 16.66 -8.68 -5.12
C ASP A 148 17.08 -7.24 -5.50
N ASP A 149 16.80 -6.84 -6.75
CA ASP A 149 17.07 -5.49 -7.27
C ASP A 149 15.74 -4.79 -7.62
N LEU A 150 15.00 -4.40 -6.58
CA LEU A 150 13.75 -3.65 -6.74
C LEU A 150 14.05 -2.27 -7.33
N ASP A 151 13.79 -2.13 -8.62
CA ASP A 151 13.78 -0.83 -9.27
C ASP A 151 12.63 0.02 -8.70
N PHE A 152 13.00 1.08 -7.98
CA PHE A 152 12.05 2.00 -7.36
C PHE A 152 11.11 2.66 -8.38
N GLU A 153 11.49 2.75 -9.65
CA GLU A 153 10.61 3.27 -10.71
C GLU A 153 9.40 2.37 -10.99
N ASN A 154 9.50 1.08 -10.67
CA ASN A 154 8.42 0.11 -10.86
C ASN A 154 7.56 -0.09 -9.62
N VAL A 155 7.89 0.59 -8.51
CA VAL A 155 7.13 0.55 -7.25
C VAL A 155 6.02 1.59 -7.29
N ILE A 156 4.79 1.13 -7.08
CA ILE A 156 3.59 1.97 -7.01
C ILE A 156 3.10 1.97 -5.57
N ASN A 157 3.21 3.14 -4.93
CA ASN A 157 2.76 3.33 -3.57
C ASN A 157 1.23 3.47 -3.49
N PRO A 158 0.63 3.06 -2.36
CA PRO A 158 -0.78 3.28 -2.11
C PRO A 158 -1.09 4.78 -1.97
N ILE A 159 -2.24 5.19 -2.52
CA ILE A 159 -2.77 6.56 -2.45
C ILE A 159 -3.55 6.83 -1.16
N PHE A 160 -4.04 5.77 -0.51
CA PHE A 160 -4.65 5.84 0.81
C PHE A 160 -4.49 4.50 1.54
N ARG A 161 -4.54 4.57 2.87
CA ARG A 161 -4.57 3.42 3.78
C ARG A 161 -5.75 3.59 4.73
N ALA A 162 -6.61 2.58 4.81
CA ALA A 162 -7.73 2.55 5.73
C ALA A 162 -7.78 1.21 6.46
N GLN A 163 -7.71 1.25 7.79
CA GLN A 163 -7.86 0.06 8.62
C GLN A 163 -9.29 -0.01 9.16
N LEU A 164 -9.99 -1.11 8.88
CA LEU A 164 -11.35 -1.32 9.35
C LEU A 164 -11.35 -2.40 10.44
N GLY A 165 -11.52 -1.99 11.68
CA GLY A 165 -11.43 -2.91 12.82
C GLY A 165 -9.99 -3.38 13.04
N THR A 166 -9.80 -4.66 13.39
CA THR A 166 -8.47 -5.20 13.75
C THR A 166 -7.85 -6.10 12.69
N ASP A 167 -8.65 -6.60 11.74
CA ASP A 167 -8.30 -7.69 10.84
C ASP A 167 -8.50 -7.35 9.36
N ILE A 168 -8.90 -6.11 9.04
CA ILE A 168 -9.11 -5.67 7.66
C ILE A 168 -8.26 -4.44 7.39
N LEU A 169 -7.45 -4.53 6.35
CA LEU A 169 -6.67 -3.44 5.80
C LEU A 169 -7.12 -3.18 4.35
N CYS A 170 -7.39 -1.92 4.03
CA CYS A 170 -7.77 -1.46 2.71
C CYS A 170 -6.71 -0.49 2.20
N MET A 171 -6.17 -0.76 1.02
CA MET A 171 -5.12 0.03 0.38
C MET A 171 -5.56 0.42 -1.02
N GLY A 172 -5.66 1.71 -1.30
CA GLY A 172 -5.99 2.21 -2.63
C GLY A 172 -4.75 2.38 -3.50
N PHE A 173 -4.85 2.07 -4.78
CA PHE A 173 -3.79 2.24 -5.77
C PHE A 173 -4.30 3.04 -6.97
N PRO A 174 -3.46 3.90 -7.56
CA PRO A 174 -3.80 4.69 -8.76
C PRO A 174 -3.69 3.82 -10.03
N ILE A 175 -4.31 2.63 -10.00
CA ILE A 175 -4.32 1.63 -11.07
C ILE A 175 -5.77 1.36 -11.44
N THR A 176 -6.07 1.25 -12.72
CA THR A 176 -7.41 0.91 -13.22
C THR A 176 -7.58 -0.59 -13.43
N GLN A 177 -8.82 -1.08 -13.45
CA GLN A 177 -9.09 -2.49 -13.71
C GLN A 177 -8.61 -2.95 -15.10
N GLU A 178 -8.61 -2.05 -16.09
CA GLU A 178 -8.14 -2.34 -17.46
C GLU A 178 -6.63 -2.54 -17.51
N GLN A 179 -5.88 -1.78 -16.71
CA GLN A 179 -4.43 -1.92 -16.58
C GLN A 179 -4.06 -3.28 -15.98
N LEU A 180 -4.82 -3.79 -15.01
CA LEU A 180 -4.55 -5.08 -14.37
C LEU A 180 -4.80 -6.31 -15.27
N LYS A 181 -5.50 -6.15 -16.39
CA LYS A 181 -5.81 -7.22 -17.35
C LYS A 181 -4.85 -7.26 -18.54
N THR A 182 -4.01 -6.25 -18.66
CA THR A 182 -3.10 -6.04 -19.79
C THR A 182 -1.67 -6.14 -19.29
N THR A 183 -0.72 -6.46 -20.17
CA THR A 183 0.69 -6.27 -19.85
C THR A 183 1.00 -4.77 -19.70
N PRO A 184 1.82 -4.35 -18.72
CA PRO A 184 2.63 -5.16 -17.80
C PRO A 184 1.86 -5.82 -16.64
N ASP A 185 2.40 -6.91 -16.09
CA ASP A 185 1.80 -7.63 -14.96
C ASP A 185 1.99 -6.85 -13.65
N TYR A 186 0.97 -6.89 -12.79
CA TYR A 186 1.01 -6.23 -11.49
C TYR A 186 1.03 -7.26 -10.36
N TYR A 187 1.94 -7.04 -9.41
CA TYR A 187 2.04 -7.81 -8.18
C TYR A 187 1.74 -6.89 -7.00
N PHE A 188 0.94 -7.35 -6.06
CA PHE A 188 0.74 -6.68 -4.78
C PHE A 188 1.67 -7.33 -3.77
N VAL A 189 2.51 -6.50 -3.15
CA VAL A 189 3.53 -6.95 -2.22
C VAL A 189 3.09 -6.62 -0.80
N LEU A 190 3.06 -7.64 0.05
CA LEU A 190 2.97 -7.48 1.50
C LEU A 190 4.35 -7.70 2.07
N GLN A 191 4.86 -6.70 2.77
CA GLN A 191 6.19 -6.71 3.33
C GLN A 191 6.13 -6.42 4.82
N GLU A 192 6.86 -7.21 5.60
CA GLU A 192 7.07 -6.94 7.01
C GLU A 192 7.85 -5.63 7.18
N GLN A 193 7.37 -4.76 8.07
CA GLN A 193 8.12 -3.57 8.47
C GLN A 193 9.22 -3.99 9.44
N GLN A 194 10.48 -3.85 9.03
CA GLN A 194 11.63 -4.06 9.91
C GLN A 194 12.01 -2.74 10.58
N ASP A 195 11.60 -2.58 11.83
CA ASP A 195 12.02 -1.45 12.65
C ASP A 195 13.47 -1.63 13.16
N LEU A 196 13.90 -2.88 13.39
CA LEU A 196 15.22 -3.22 13.88
C LEU A 196 15.78 -4.46 13.16
N PRO A 197 17.10 -4.52 12.91
CA PRO A 197 17.77 -5.74 12.49
C PRO A 197 17.51 -6.89 13.46
N VAL A 198 16.89 -7.96 12.98
CA VAL A 198 16.70 -9.19 13.75
C VAL A 198 17.77 -10.19 13.35
N PHE A 199 18.37 -10.83 14.35
CA PHE A 199 19.35 -11.90 14.16
C PHE A 199 18.89 -13.15 14.88
N GLY A 200 19.08 -14.32 14.28
CA GLY A 200 18.82 -15.58 14.95
C GLY A 200 18.70 -16.76 14.00
N ALA A 201 18.73 -17.95 14.60
CA ALA A 201 18.55 -19.24 13.91
C ALA A 201 17.35 -20.02 14.48
N ASP A 202 16.45 -19.32 15.18
CA ASP A 202 15.28 -19.93 15.83
C ASP A 202 14.16 -20.32 14.85
N VAL A 203 14.11 -19.66 13.69
CA VAL A 203 13.03 -19.80 12.72
C VAL A 203 13.56 -20.43 11.45
N ARG A 204 13.02 -21.59 11.07
CA ARG A 204 13.33 -22.21 9.79
C ARG A 204 12.45 -21.61 8.71
N CYS A 205 13.04 -20.73 7.89
CA CYS A 205 12.44 -20.27 6.65
C CYS A 205 13.03 -21.09 5.48
N GLU A 206 12.21 -21.40 4.47
CA GLU A 206 12.72 -22.11 3.29
C GLU A 206 13.70 -21.22 2.51
N GLY A 207 14.86 -21.76 2.11
CA GLY A 207 15.87 -21.06 1.31
C GLY A 207 17.23 -20.96 1.98
N THR A 208 17.75 -19.74 2.10
CA THR A 208 19.12 -19.43 2.58
C THR A 208 19.18 -19.05 4.06
N ASP A 209 18.06 -19.13 4.79
CA ASP A 209 17.99 -18.78 6.20
C ASP A 209 18.49 -19.95 7.07
N LEU A 210 19.38 -19.66 8.02
CA LEU A 210 19.92 -20.65 8.95
C LEU A 210 18.91 -20.99 10.05
N CYS A 211 18.82 -22.26 10.43
CA CYS A 211 18.22 -22.66 11.69
C CYS A 211 19.23 -23.34 12.64
N TRP A 212 18.89 -23.48 13.93
CA TRP A 212 19.77 -24.10 14.92
C TRP A 212 20.18 -25.53 14.55
N ASP A 213 19.33 -26.26 13.83
CA ASP A 213 19.64 -27.62 13.34
C ASP A 213 20.75 -27.61 12.28
N ASP A 214 20.95 -26.50 11.58
CA ASP A 214 21.99 -26.33 10.55
C ASP A 214 23.33 -25.89 11.16
N ILE A 215 23.33 -25.51 12.44
CA ILE A 215 24.49 -25.00 13.16
C ILE A 215 25.11 -26.13 14.00
N ASN A 216 26.20 -26.70 13.50
CA ASN A 216 27.00 -27.67 14.26
C ASN A 216 27.85 -26.96 15.32
N ALA A 217 27.28 -26.79 16.52
CA ALA A 217 28.03 -26.38 17.71
C ALA A 217 28.34 -27.61 18.57
N GLU A 218 29.63 -27.96 18.71
CA GLU A 218 30.04 -28.92 19.75
C GLU A 218 29.88 -28.29 21.16
N GLU A 219 29.64 -29.14 22.16
CA GLU A 219 29.40 -28.71 23.54
C GLU A 219 30.57 -27.82 24.06
N ASN A 220 30.23 -26.62 24.55
CA ASN A 220 31.18 -25.60 25.03
C ASN A 220 32.11 -24.97 23.97
N GLN A 221 31.75 -25.01 22.69
CA GLN A 221 32.47 -24.29 21.63
C GLN A 221 31.72 -23.05 21.13
N TYR A 222 32.47 -22.12 20.54
CA TYR A 222 31.91 -21.02 19.76
C TYR A 222 31.71 -21.45 18.31
N LEU A 223 30.83 -20.76 17.58
CA LEU A 223 30.55 -21.04 16.17
C LEU A 223 31.84 -20.87 15.34
N LYS A 224 32.27 -21.93 14.65
CA LYS A 224 33.51 -21.95 13.85
C LYS A 224 33.28 -22.06 12.36
N GLU A 225 32.17 -22.66 11.95
CA GLU A 225 31.83 -22.91 10.57
C GLU A 225 30.32 -22.77 10.40
N PHE A 226 29.90 -22.32 9.21
CA PHE A 226 28.50 -22.28 8.82
C PHE A 226 28.34 -23.12 7.54
N PRO A 227 27.17 -23.75 7.35
CA PRO A 227 26.90 -24.61 6.19
C PRO A 227 26.99 -23.81 4.89
N ALA A 228 28.02 -24.09 4.09
CA ALA A 228 28.27 -23.46 2.79
C ALA A 228 27.29 -23.93 1.71
N ASP A 229 26.63 -25.07 1.93
CA ASP A 229 25.57 -25.64 1.13
C ASP A 229 24.26 -24.84 1.23
N ILE A 230 24.00 -24.20 2.39
CA ILE A 230 22.82 -23.36 2.61
C ILE A 230 23.09 -21.90 2.23
N LEU A 231 24.25 -21.37 2.63
CA LEU A 231 24.60 -19.95 2.45
C LEU A 231 25.33 -19.65 1.13
N GLY A 232 25.75 -20.68 0.40
CA GLY A 232 26.63 -20.55 -0.75
C GLY A 232 28.12 -20.37 -0.39
N PRO A 233 29.02 -20.53 -1.37
CA PRO A 233 30.46 -20.62 -1.14
C PRO A 233 31.11 -19.31 -0.65
N GLU A 234 30.52 -18.16 -0.98
CA GLU A 234 31.04 -16.85 -0.56
C GLU A 234 30.73 -16.53 0.91
N LEU A 235 29.58 -17.00 1.39
CA LEU A 235 29.14 -16.80 2.77
C LEU A 235 29.58 -17.95 3.69
N GLY A 236 29.88 -19.16 3.19
CA GLY A 236 30.33 -20.28 4.03
C GLY A 236 31.70 -20.12 4.73
N GLY A 237 32.46 -19.06 4.44
CA GLY A 237 33.84 -18.83 4.92
C GLY A 237 33.99 -18.20 6.33
N GLN A 238 35.17 -17.60 6.55
CA GLN A 238 35.70 -17.05 7.82
C GLN A 238 34.64 -16.52 8.80
N VAL A 239 34.80 -16.88 10.06
CA VAL A 239 33.91 -16.48 11.15
C VAL A 239 34.48 -15.27 11.88
N THR A 240 34.20 -14.10 11.34
CA THR A 240 34.34 -12.81 12.03
C THR A 240 33.00 -12.39 12.61
N SER A 241 32.99 -11.45 13.56
CA SER A 241 31.75 -10.91 14.13
C SER A 241 30.80 -10.33 13.07
N SER A 242 31.36 -9.64 12.06
CA SER A 242 30.60 -9.12 10.91
C SER A 242 29.99 -10.25 10.05
N SER A 243 30.78 -11.30 9.79
CA SER A 243 30.35 -12.48 9.06
C SER A 243 29.22 -13.23 9.79
N ILE A 244 29.33 -13.41 11.12
CA ILE A 244 28.25 -14.01 11.93
C ILE A 244 26.98 -13.16 11.86
N ALA A 245 27.10 -11.84 12.03
CA ALA A 245 25.95 -10.94 11.99
C ALA A 245 25.25 -11.03 10.62
N ASN A 246 25.99 -10.98 9.51
CA ASN A 246 25.39 -11.09 8.17
C ASN A 246 24.68 -12.44 7.95
N LYS A 247 25.27 -13.54 8.42
CA LYS A 247 24.70 -14.90 8.26
C LYS A 247 23.46 -15.15 9.11
N THR A 248 23.44 -14.58 10.30
CA THR A 248 22.32 -14.73 11.24
C THR A 248 21.25 -13.67 11.03
N TYR A 249 21.46 -12.74 10.10
CA TYR A 249 20.50 -11.70 9.78
C TYR A 249 19.23 -12.30 9.17
N GLN A 250 18.08 -11.99 9.76
CA GLN A 250 16.80 -12.44 9.26
C GLN A 250 16.25 -11.43 8.27
N LEU A 251 16.12 -11.87 7.02
CA LEU A 251 15.55 -11.05 5.96
C LEU A 251 14.06 -10.79 6.22
N PRO A 252 13.56 -9.58 5.89
CA PRO A 252 12.15 -9.29 5.99
C PRO A 252 11.36 -10.21 5.08
N VAL A 253 10.24 -10.74 5.59
CA VAL A 253 9.34 -11.50 4.73
C VAL A 253 8.65 -10.55 3.75
N ARG A 254 8.74 -10.90 2.46
CA ARG A 254 8.00 -10.24 1.37
C ARG A 254 7.20 -11.28 0.62
N ILE A 255 5.92 -11.04 0.44
CA ILE A 255 5.01 -11.91 -0.30
C ILE A 255 4.54 -11.15 -1.53
N PHE A 256 4.87 -11.68 -2.72
CA PHE A 256 4.41 -11.16 -4.00
C PHE A 256 3.18 -11.94 -4.43
N MET A 257 2.05 -11.26 -4.58
CA MET A 257 0.81 -11.86 -5.06
C MET A 257 0.44 -11.26 -6.41
N HIS A 258 0.30 -12.12 -7.41
CA HIS A 258 -0.10 -11.68 -8.73
C HIS A 258 -1.56 -11.20 -8.74
N ALA A 259 -1.85 -10.10 -9.44
CA ALA A 259 -3.19 -9.52 -9.49
C ALA A 259 -4.26 -10.53 -9.96
N SER A 260 -3.92 -11.45 -10.86
CA SER A 260 -4.87 -12.47 -11.36
C SER A 260 -5.39 -13.44 -10.29
N LEU A 261 -4.70 -13.59 -9.16
CA LEU A 261 -5.12 -14.45 -8.05
C LEU A 261 -6.17 -13.80 -7.15
N MET A 262 -6.47 -12.52 -7.36
CA MET A 262 -7.31 -11.70 -6.49
C MET A 262 -8.63 -11.24 -7.13
N PHE A 263 -8.93 -11.75 -8.34
CA PHE A 263 -10.17 -11.51 -9.08
C PHE A 263 -11.16 -12.67 -8.95
#